data_AF-A0A7W1E1K8-F1
#
_entry.id   AF-A0A7W1E1K8-F1
#
_cell.length_a   1.000
_cell.length_b   1.000
_cell.length_c   1.000
_cell.angle_alpha   90.00
_cell.angle_beta   90.00
_cell.angle_gamma   90.00
#
_symmetry.space_group_name_H-M   'P 1'
#
loop_
_entity.id
_entity.type
_entity.pdbx_description
1 polymer ?
#
loop_
_entity_poly.entity_id
_entity_poly.type
_entity_poly.pdbx_seq_one_letter_code
_entity_poly.pdbx_strand_id
1 'polypeptide(L)'
;ATTALAAAQHPVVRVHPETGKRSLFVNPLFTDKIDGLRRAESDALLDVIQEMATRPEAMMRWRWQTGDLAFWDNRCTMHYALRDFGTAPRRMIRVALEGDRPVGVSA
;
A
#
# COMPACT_ATOMS: atom_id res chain seq x y z
N ALA A 1 -1.68 21.87 15.13
CA ALA A 1 -1.96 20.65 15.92
C ALA A 1 -2.11 19.50 14.94
N THR A 2 -1.23 18.51 15.01
CA THR A 2 -1.34 17.32 14.16
C THR A 2 -2.47 16.47 14.71
N THR A 3 -3.62 16.45 14.05
CA THR A 3 -4.71 15.55 14.40
C THR A 3 -4.17 14.14 14.30
N ALA A 4 -4.07 13.43 15.42
CA ALA A 4 -3.75 12.01 15.39
C ALA A 4 -4.84 11.33 14.56
N LEU A 5 -4.44 10.66 13.48
CA LEU A 5 -5.36 9.90 12.65
C LEU A 5 -5.98 8.81 13.53
N ALA A 6 -7.31 8.76 13.56
CA ALA A 6 -8.02 7.68 14.25
C ALA A 6 -7.66 6.34 13.58
N ALA A 7 -7.43 5.31 14.39
CA ALA A 7 -7.22 3.97 13.87
C ALA A 7 -8.46 3.49 13.10
N ALA A 8 -8.23 2.78 11.99
CA ALA A 8 -9.28 2.20 11.16
C ALA A 8 -8.99 0.72 10.91
N GLN A 9 -10.05 -0.10 10.92
CA GLN A 9 -9.97 -1.52 10.61
C GLN A 9 -10.31 -1.76 9.14
N HIS A 10 -9.44 -2.50 8.46
CA HIS A 10 -9.60 -2.89 7.06
C HIS A 10 -9.32 -4.39 6.88
N PRO A 11 -9.91 -5.04 5.85
CA PRO A 11 -9.64 -6.44 5.58
C PRO A 11 -8.19 -6.62 5.11
N VAL A 12 -7.51 -7.68 5.58
CA VAL A 12 -6.16 -8.04 5.09
C VAL A 12 -6.19 -8.39 3.60
N VAL A 13 -7.27 -9.01 3.14
CA VAL A 13 -7.51 -9.31 1.73
C VAL A 13 -8.73 -8.51 1.27
N ARG A 14 -8.52 -7.58 0.35
CA ARG A 14 -9.58 -6.80 -0.28
C ARG A 14 -10.04 -7.47 -1.58
N VAL A 15 -11.34 -7.41 -1.86
CA VAL A 15 -11.90 -7.66 -3.20
C VAL A 15 -11.98 -6.34 -3.97
N HIS A 16 -11.38 -6.31 -5.15
CA HIS A 16 -11.37 -5.12 -5.99
C HIS A 16 -12.78 -4.83 -6.53
N PRO A 17 -13.36 -3.64 -6.29
CA PRO A 17 -14.78 -3.38 -6.54
C PRO A 17 -15.17 -3.54 -8.01
N GLU A 18 -14.27 -3.22 -8.94
CA GLU A 18 -14.56 -3.29 -10.38
C GLU A 18 -14.13 -4.61 -11.05
N THR A 19 -13.14 -5.31 -10.51
CA THR A 19 -12.55 -6.48 -11.19
C THR A 19 -12.84 -7.80 -10.49
N GLY A 20 -13.35 -7.75 -9.25
CA GLY A 20 -13.56 -8.93 -8.40
C GLY A 20 -12.28 -9.64 -7.96
N LYS A 21 -11.09 -9.17 -8.39
CA LYS A 21 -9.81 -9.77 -8.02
C LYS A 21 -9.49 -9.53 -6.54
N ARG A 22 -8.84 -10.50 -5.92
CA ARG A 22 -8.35 -10.40 -4.54
C ARG A 22 -6.98 -9.75 -4.53
N SER A 23 -6.73 -8.85 -3.58
CA SER A 23 -5.43 -8.23 -3.36
C SER A 23 -5.14 -8.10 -1.87
N LEU A 24 -3.85 -8.14 -1.52
CA LEU A 24 -3.39 -7.87 -0.16
C LEU A 24 -3.57 -6.37 0.12
N PHE A 25 -4.25 -6.05 1.21
CA PHE A 25 -4.57 -4.67 1.60
C PHE A 25 -3.94 -4.34 2.96
N VAL A 26 -2.65 -4.62 3.05
CA VAL A 26 -1.77 -4.27 4.16
C VAL A 26 -0.54 -3.56 3.61
N ASN A 27 0.09 -2.71 4.40
CA ASN A 27 1.33 -2.04 4.01
C ASN A 27 2.18 -1.70 5.25
N PRO A 28 3.51 -1.67 5.12
CA PRO A 28 4.42 -1.47 6.25
C PRO A 28 4.34 -0.09 6.91
N LEU A 29 3.76 0.90 6.23
CA LEU A 29 3.71 2.27 6.74
C LEU A 29 2.52 2.51 7.67
N PHE A 30 1.40 1.83 7.44
CA PHE A 30 0.14 2.11 8.14
C PHE A 30 -0.47 0.91 8.86
N THR A 31 -0.13 -0.32 8.48
CA THR A 31 -0.69 -1.51 9.16
C THR A 31 0.03 -1.72 10.50
N ASP A 32 -0.69 -1.56 11.61
CA ASP A 32 -0.14 -1.81 12.96
C ASP A 32 -0.23 -3.29 13.36
N LYS A 33 -1.41 -3.90 13.22
CA LYS A 33 -1.67 -5.25 13.72
C LYS A 33 -2.82 -5.92 12.96
N ILE A 34 -2.76 -7.23 12.84
CA ILE A 34 -3.86 -8.08 12.39
C ILE A 34 -4.74 -8.44 13.60
N ASP A 35 -6.03 -8.16 13.47
CA ASP A 35 -7.02 -8.48 14.50
C ASP A 35 -7.18 -9.99 14.69
N GLY A 36 -7.41 -10.40 15.94
CA GLY A 36 -7.54 -11.82 16.32
C GLY A 36 -6.21 -12.55 16.54
N LEU A 37 -5.06 -11.98 16.15
CA LEU A 37 -3.74 -12.54 16.42
C LEU A 37 -3.06 -11.89 17.63
N ARG A 38 -2.17 -12.61 18.33
CA ARG A 38 -1.25 -11.97 19.28
C ARG A 38 -0.24 -11.11 18.51
N ARG A 39 0.40 -10.15 19.18
CA ARG A 39 1.36 -9.23 18.53
C ARG A 39 2.46 -9.98 17.76
N ALA A 40 3.13 -10.93 18.40
CA ALA A 40 4.20 -11.71 17.77
C ALA A 40 3.72 -12.51 16.54
N GLU A 41 2.49 -13.02 16.55
CA GLU A 41 1.93 -13.76 15.42
C GLU A 41 1.54 -12.83 14.27
N SER A 42 0.97 -11.68 14.60
CA SER A 42 0.66 -10.63 13.63
C SER A 42 1.91 -10.14 12.93
N ASP A 43 2.96 -9.80 13.70
CA ASP A 43 4.21 -9.27 13.16
C ASP A 43 4.87 -10.31 12.23
N ALA A 44 4.98 -11.57 12.67
CA ALA A 44 5.53 -12.64 11.84
C ALA A 44 4.76 -12.86 10.53
N LEU A 45 3.42 -12.75 10.56
CA LEU A 45 2.61 -12.90 9.35
C LEU A 45 2.73 -11.69 8.42
N LEU A 46 2.77 -10.48 8.98
CA LEU A 46 2.97 -9.25 8.20
C LEU A 46 4.35 -9.24 7.51
N ASP A 47 5.39 -9.74 8.17
CA ASP A 47 6.73 -9.89 7.59
C ASP A 47 6.70 -10.79 6.35
N VAL A 48 6.08 -11.97 6.45
CA VAL A 48 5.96 -12.91 5.32
C VAL A 48 5.15 -12.28 4.17
N ILE A 49 4.04 -11.61 4.49
CA ILE A 49 3.22 -10.92 3.49
C ILE A 49 4.02 -9.82 2.79
N GLN A 50 4.75 -9.01 3.55
CA GLN A 50 5.55 -7.92 3.01
C GLN A 50 6.69 -8.45 2.14
N GLU A 51 7.38 -9.51 2.56
CA GLU A 51 8.43 -10.14 1.76
C GLU A 51 7.87 -10.58 0.41
N MET A 52 6.74 -11.30 0.39
CA MET A 52 6.10 -11.73 -0.86
C MET A 52 5.67 -10.56 -1.75
N ALA A 53 5.02 -9.54 -1.16
CA ALA A 53 4.54 -8.37 -1.88
C ALA A 53 5.68 -7.47 -2.39
N THR A 54 6.90 -7.65 -1.87
CA THR A 54 8.08 -6.88 -2.27
C THR A 54 9.10 -7.65 -3.11
N ARG A 55 8.70 -8.82 -3.65
CA ARG A 55 9.53 -9.56 -4.60
C ARG A 55 9.62 -8.83 -5.95
N PRO A 56 10.76 -8.91 -6.67
CA PRO A 56 10.94 -8.25 -7.97
C PRO A 56 9.87 -8.61 -9.00
N GLU A 57 9.34 -9.84 -8.97
CA GLU A 57 8.30 -10.32 -9.88
C GLU A 57 6.94 -9.62 -9.67
N ALA A 58 6.72 -9.03 -8.49
CA ALA A 58 5.54 -8.26 -8.14
C ALA A 58 5.76 -6.74 -8.28
N MET A 59 6.92 -6.30 -8.79
CA MET A 59 7.30 -4.90 -8.86
C MET A 59 7.50 -4.37 -10.28
N MET A 60 7.23 -3.08 -10.42
CA MET A 60 7.71 -2.26 -11.54
C MET A 60 8.54 -1.11 -10.97
N ARG A 61 9.77 -0.93 -11.47
CA ARG A 61 10.62 0.23 -11.13
C ARG A 61 10.64 1.22 -12.30
N TRP A 62 10.22 2.45 -12.02
CA TRP A 62 10.21 3.52 -13.01
C TRP A 62 11.35 4.54 -12.79
N ARG A 63 12.09 4.87 -13.86
CA ARG A 63 13.09 5.95 -13.85
C ARG A 63 12.49 7.20 -14.49
N TRP A 64 11.96 8.08 -13.66
CA TRP A 64 11.33 9.33 -14.06
C TRP A 64 12.18 10.19 -14.99
N GLN A 65 11.54 10.74 -16.03
CA GLN A 65 12.01 11.82 -16.88
C GLN A 65 11.02 13.00 -16.85
N THR A 66 11.47 14.17 -17.28
CA THR A 66 10.59 15.35 -17.37
C THR A 66 9.49 15.10 -18.39
N GLY A 67 8.23 15.30 -17.99
CA GLY A 67 7.05 15.06 -18.83
C GLY A 67 6.39 13.71 -18.60
N ASP A 68 7.03 12.79 -17.87
CA ASP A 68 6.42 11.51 -17.50
C ASP A 68 5.19 11.70 -16.60
N LEU A 69 4.21 10.84 -16.80
CA LEU A 69 3.02 10.73 -15.98
C LEU A 69 2.77 9.26 -15.64
N ALA A 70 2.52 8.96 -14.37
CA ALA A 70 2.13 7.64 -13.92
C ALA A 70 0.74 7.67 -13.30
N PHE A 71 -0.07 6.69 -13.67
CA PHE A 71 -1.32 6.34 -13.01
C PHE A 71 -1.16 4.95 -12.41
N TRP A 72 -1.68 4.78 -11.20
CA TRP A 72 -1.72 3.46 -10.57
C TRP A 72 -3.02 3.32 -9.78
N ASP A 73 -3.47 2.08 -9.64
CA ASP A 73 -4.65 1.77 -8.84
C ASP A 73 -4.26 1.55 -7.38
N ASN A 74 -4.51 2.55 -6.54
CA ASN A 74 -4.17 2.50 -5.12
C ASN A 74 -5.00 1.48 -4.32
N ARG A 75 -5.99 0.83 -4.94
CA ARG A 75 -6.80 -0.23 -4.30
C ARG A 75 -6.07 -1.57 -4.27
N CYS A 76 -5.02 -1.76 -5.08
CA CYS A 76 -4.33 -3.04 -5.23
C CYS A 76 -2.80 -2.93 -5.37
N THR A 77 -2.21 -1.76 -5.13
CA THR A 77 -0.76 -1.54 -5.23
C THR A 77 -0.19 -0.86 -3.99
N MET A 78 1.05 -1.21 -3.65
CA MET A 78 1.93 -0.39 -2.83
C MET A 78 2.93 0.34 -3.73
N HIS A 79 3.48 1.46 -3.25
CA HIS A 79 4.55 2.16 -3.93
C HIS A 79 5.60 2.67 -2.94
N TYR A 80 6.84 2.76 -3.41
CA TYR A 80 7.96 3.27 -2.64
C TYR A 80 8.73 4.30 -3.47
N ALA A 81 8.88 5.51 -2.92
CA ALA A 81 9.70 6.55 -3.54
C ALA A 81 11.14 6.39 -3.06
N LEU A 82 12.02 5.91 -3.93
CA LEU A 82 13.45 5.82 -3.61
C LEU A 82 14.03 7.20 -3.30
N ARG A 83 14.82 7.27 -2.23
CA ARG A 83 15.58 8.45 -1.81
C ARG A 83 17.06 8.27 -2.13
N ASP A 84 17.36 8.06 -3.41
CA ASP A 84 18.71 7.78 -3.95
C ASP A 84 19.34 8.98 -4.68
N PHE A 85 18.79 10.19 -4.48
CA PHE A 85 19.18 11.42 -5.17
C PHE A 85 19.99 12.42 -4.32
N GLY A 86 20.49 12.00 -3.15
CA GLY A 86 21.30 12.84 -2.27
C GLY A 86 20.57 14.11 -1.82
N THR A 87 21.17 15.27 -2.10
CA THR A 87 20.62 16.60 -1.79
C THR A 87 19.89 17.25 -2.97
N ALA A 88 19.84 16.60 -4.13
CA ALA A 88 19.18 17.16 -5.31
C ALA A 88 17.67 17.32 -5.04
N PRO A 89 17.05 18.44 -5.45
CA PRO A 89 15.62 18.63 -5.28
C PRO A 89 14.84 17.67 -6.19
N ARG A 90 13.82 17.03 -5.64
CA ARG A 90 12.84 16.24 -6.40
C ARG A 90 11.43 16.72 -6.05
N ARG A 91 10.69 17.21 -7.05
CA ARG A 91 9.32 17.70 -6.90
C ARG A 91 8.40 16.96 -7.85
N MET A 92 7.25 16.52 -7.33
CA MET A 92 6.19 15.86 -8.08
C MET A 92 4.86 16.54 -7.73
N ILE A 93 3.89 16.46 -8.63
CA ILE A 93 2.50 16.84 -8.34
C ILE A 93 1.71 15.54 -8.30
N ARG A 94 0.91 15.34 -7.23
CA ARG A 94 0.03 14.18 -7.09
C ARG A 94 -1.41 14.64 -6.98
N VAL A 95 -2.27 14.05 -7.81
CA VAL A 95 -3.73 14.10 -7.65
C VAL A 95 -4.16 12.74 -7.12
N ALA A 96 -4.88 12.72 -6.01
CA ALA A 96 -5.48 11.51 -5.47
C ALA A 96 -6.99 11.57 -5.72
N LEU A 97 -7.53 10.50 -6.28
CA LEU A 97 -8.96 10.35 -6.46
C LEU A 97 -9.55 9.70 -5.21
N GLU A 98 -10.75 10.12 -4.83
CA GLU A 98 -11.49 9.52 -3.72
C GLU A 98 -11.81 8.05 -4.05
N GLY A 99 -11.70 7.20 -3.03
CA GLY A 99 -11.98 5.77 -3.13
C GLY A 99 -13.21 5.37 -2.30
N ASP A 100 -13.61 4.12 -2.46
CA ASP A 100 -14.66 3.45 -1.71
C ASP A 100 -14.12 2.74 -0.46
N ARG A 101 -15.04 2.32 0.43
CA ARG A 101 -14.69 1.52 1.61
C ARG A 101 -14.21 0.12 1.18
N PRO A 102 -13.03 -0.35 1.63
CA PRO A 102 -12.54 -1.69 1.33
C PRO A 102 -13.47 -2.80 1.85
N VAL A 103 -13.77 -3.79 1.00
CA VAL A 103 -14.60 -4.96 1.31
C VAL A 103 -13.76 -6.23 1.23
N GLY A 104 -13.95 -7.13 2.19
CA GLY A 104 -13.23 -8.41 2.29
C GLY A 104 -13.87 -9.54 1.47
N VAL A 105 -13.29 -10.74 1.55
CA VAL A 105 -13.74 -11.92 0.77
C VAL A 105 -15.07 -12.52 1.27
N SER A 106 -15.38 -12.34 2.55
CA SER A 106 -16.54 -12.93 3.23
C SER A 106 -17.70 -11.96 3.43
N ALA A 107 -17.63 -10.79 2.78
CA ALA A 107 -18.65 -9.76 2.84
C ALA A 107 -19.61 -9.87 1.65
#